data_AF-A0A9E5EE97-F1
#
_entry.id   AF-A0A9E5EE97-F1
#
_cell.length_a   1.000
_cell.length_b   1.000
_cell.length_c   1.000
_cell.angle_alpha   90.00
_cell.angle_beta   90.00
_cell.angle_gamma   90.00
#
_symmetry.space_group_name_H-M   'P 1'
#
loop_
_entity.id
_entity.type
_entity.pdbx_description
1 polymer ?
#
loop_
_entity_poly.entity_id
_entity_poly.type
_entity_poly.pdbx_seq_one_letter_code
_entity_poly.pdbx_strand_id
1 'polypeptide(L)'
;MQLRTIDTLREPVRLAAGLTPGKVLDDVAMERGLGAIRRFGERLRGFRPEQVRAVATNTLRVARNAQKFVQEAQVALGFPIEVIAGVEEARLIYIGTSHEAPAVSGNRLVIDVGGGSSEFIIGKGYEPKLLESLYIGCVSHSIRFFPNGVIDPHAFKEAELAARREVQVIKGRFSKSGWNQVIGSSGTARALSDLIADNKLNGSGEKSILDPLDNSGAGVITLQGLKGLKKRLLDFDHIDRVQLINLKDDRRPVLPGGLSIMLAIFDELGIERMEVSDAALRVGVLYDLLGRTQHDDMRFVTVEQFMQRYAVDREQAHRLGMLAADFLAQLPKPNHESRTDNLALLGWSANLHEVGLSISHNGYHKHSAYIAANADMPGFSKNDQA
;
A
#
# COMPACT_ATOMS: atom_id res chain seq x y z
N MET A 1 -11.37 15.30 13.05
CA MET A 1 -10.13 15.45 13.85
C MET A 1 -8.95 15.58 12.88
N GLN A 2 -8.04 16.53 13.09
CA GLN A 2 -6.90 16.77 12.20
C GLN A 2 -5.62 16.29 12.89
N LEU A 3 -4.84 15.45 12.19
CA LEU A 3 -3.54 15.00 12.67
C LEU A 3 -2.50 16.12 12.51
N ARG A 4 -1.62 16.26 13.50
CA ARG A 4 -0.42 17.11 13.39
C ARG A 4 0.81 16.23 13.44
N THR A 5 1.60 16.24 12.37
CA THR A 5 2.88 15.53 12.32
C THR A 5 3.88 16.17 13.28
N ILE A 6 4.39 15.39 14.22
CA ILE A 6 5.44 15.81 15.17
C ILE A 6 6.83 15.46 14.61
N ASP A 7 6.96 14.29 13.99
CA ASP A 7 8.22 13.77 13.48
C ASP A 7 7.98 12.84 12.28
N THR A 8 8.95 12.74 11.39
CA THR A 8 8.95 11.79 10.27
C THR A 8 10.34 11.25 10.04
N LEU A 9 10.47 9.94 10.17
CA LEU A 9 11.67 9.19 9.82
C LEU A 9 11.44 8.40 8.53
N ARG A 10 12.47 8.34 7.68
CA ARG A 10 12.49 7.54 6.46
C ARG A 10 13.91 7.04 6.24
N GLU A 11 14.05 5.74 5.95
CA GLU A 11 15.34 5.16 5.58
C GLU A 11 15.19 4.28 4.32
N PRO A 12 16.00 4.50 3.26
CA PRO A 12 15.90 3.73 2.02
C PRO A 12 16.56 2.35 2.16
N VAL A 13 15.78 1.35 2.57
CA VAL A 13 16.26 -0.03 2.73
C VAL A 13 16.23 -0.83 1.41
N ARG A 14 15.37 -0.50 0.44
CA ARG A 14 15.24 -1.29 -0.82
C ARG A 14 15.18 -2.82 -0.57
N LEU A 15 14.32 -3.25 0.36
CA LEU A 15 14.23 -4.66 0.77
C LEU A 15 13.92 -5.58 -0.42
N ALA A 16 13.07 -5.12 -1.35
CA ALA A 16 12.71 -5.84 -2.58
C ALA A 16 13.92 -6.19 -3.47
N ALA A 17 15.02 -5.43 -3.39
CA ALA A 17 16.20 -5.69 -4.20
C ALA A 17 16.97 -6.95 -3.75
N GLY A 18 16.80 -7.38 -2.50
CA GLY A 18 17.38 -8.63 -1.99
C GLY A 18 16.47 -9.84 -2.15
N LEU A 19 15.35 -9.72 -2.87
CA LEU A 19 14.45 -10.83 -3.12
C LEU A 19 14.99 -11.67 -4.28
N THR A 20 15.48 -12.87 -3.98
CA THR A 20 16.00 -13.80 -4.99
C THR A 20 14.89 -14.35 -5.90
N PRO A 21 15.21 -14.97 -7.05
CA PRO A 21 14.23 -15.67 -7.89
C PRO A 21 13.41 -16.73 -7.15
N GLY A 22 13.99 -17.33 -6.11
CA GLY A 22 13.32 -18.28 -5.21
C GLY A 22 12.34 -17.64 -4.21
N LYS A 23 12.11 -16.33 -4.29
CA LYS A 23 11.34 -15.52 -3.33
C LYS A 23 11.88 -15.63 -1.91
N VAL A 24 13.20 -15.66 -1.76
CA VAL A 24 13.88 -15.65 -0.46
C VAL A 24 14.64 -14.33 -0.33
N LEU A 25 14.49 -13.65 0.80
CA LEU A 25 15.29 -12.47 1.14
C LEU A 25 16.71 -12.89 1.48
N ASP A 26 17.69 -12.28 0.83
CA ASP A 26 19.11 -12.44 1.19
C ASP A 26 19.46 -11.78 2.53
N ASP A 27 20.56 -12.26 3.11
CA ASP A 27 21.00 -11.82 4.44
C ASP A 27 21.40 -10.33 4.46
N VAL A 28 21.94 -9.81 3.36
CA VAL A 28 22.37 -8.41 3.25
C VAL A 28 21.18 -7.45 3.32
N ALA A 29 20.08 -7.79 2.65
CA ALA A 29 18.83 -7.03 2.68
C ALA A 29 18.12 -7.18 4.03
N MET A 30 18.15 -8.38 4.64
CA MET A 30 17.65 -8.59 5.99
C MET A 30 18.40 -7.71 7.00
N GLU A 31 19.73 -7.76 7.01
CA GLU A 31 20.56 -6.99 7.95
C GLU A 31 20.33 -5.48 7.81
N ARG A 32 20.29 -4.97 6.57
CA ARG A 32 19.99 -3.56 6.30
C ARG A 32 18.60 -3.16 6.81
N GLY A 33 17.59 -4.00 6.60
CA GLY A 33 16.24 -3.77 7.08
C GLY A 33 16.14 -3.76 8.60
N LEU A 34 16.74 -4.76 9.26
CA LEU A 34 16.78 -4.86 10.72
C LEU A 34 17.55 -3.71 11.36
N GLY A 35 18.63 -3.25 10.72
CA GLY A 35 19.37 -2.06 11.15
C GLY A 35 18.51 -0.80 11.18
N ALA A 36 17.73 -0.55 10.12
CA ALA A 36 16.80 0.58 10.05
C ALA A 36 15.69 0.47 11.11
N ILE A 37 15.11 -0.72 11.25
CA ILE A 37 14.03 -0.98 12.21
C ILE A 37 14.52 -0.78 13.66
N ARG A 38 15.76 -1.16 13.98
CA ARG A 38 16.35 -0.94 15.31
C ARG A 38 16.45 0.56 15.67
N ARG A 39 16.83 1.41 14.71
CA ARG A 39 16.84 2.88 14.88
C ARG A 39 15.42 3.44 15.08
N PHE A 40 14.42 2.87 14.40
CA PHE A 40 13.03 3.28 14.60
C PHE A 40 12.50 2.81 15.96
N GLY A 41 12.86 1.60 16.40
CA GLY A 41 12.55 1.08 17.73
C GLY A 41 13.09 1.98 18.84
N GLU A 42 14.32 2.50 18.71
CA GLU A 42 14.88 3.51 19.61
C GLU A 42 14.00 4.75 19.75
N ARG A 43 13.49 5.26 18.62
CA ARG A 43 12.63 6.46 18.59
C ARG A 43 11.24 6.23 19.18
N LEU A 44 10.73 5.00 19.08
CA LEU A 44 9.40 4.59 19.55
C LEU A 44 9.41 4.10 21.01
N ARG A 45 10.57 4.03 21.68
CA ARG A 45 10.63 3.66 23.11
C ARG A 45 9.73 4.57 23.93
N GLY A 46 8.98 3.96 24.84
CA GLY A 46 8.06 4.66 25.76
C GLY A 46 6.65 4.86 25.21
N PHE A 47 6.37 4.55 23.93
CA PHE A 47 5.00 4.46 23.44
C PHE A 47 4.32 3.20 23.96
N ARG A 48 3.01 3.28 24.24
CA ARG A 48 2.21 2.09 24.58
C ARG A 48 1.89 1.29 23.31
N PRO A 49 1.68 -0.03 23.40
CA PRO A 49 1.37 -0.87 22.24
C PRO A 49 0.20 -0.35 21.39
N GLU A 50 -0.85 0.19 22.02
CA GLU A 50 -2.05 0.68 21.33
C GLU A 50 -1.81 1.99 20.57
N GLN A 51 -0.64 2.62 20.74
CA GLN A 51 -0.26 3.88 20.11
C GLN A 51 0.67 3.68 18.91
N VAL A 52 1.07 2.44 18.63
CA VAL A 52 2.00 2.12 17.55
C VAL A 52 1.38 1.05 16.66
N ARG A 53 1.29 1.36 15.37
CA ARG A 53 0.92 0.38 14.36
C ARG A 53 1.99 0.32 13.29
N ALA A 54 2.62 -0.84 13.15
CA ALA A 54 3.62 -1.10 12.13
C ALA A 54 3.06 -2.10 11.12
N VAL A 55 3.08 -1.72 9.85
CA VAL A 55 2.60 -2.56 8.75
C VAL A 55 3.74 -2.89 7.79
N ALA A 56 3.70 -4.07 7.21
CA ALA A 56 4.62 -4.54 6.18
C ALA A 56 3.85 -4.97 4.93
N THR A 57 4.43 -4.65 3.77
CA THR A 57 3.72 -4.71 2.48
C THR A 57 4.35 -5.73 1.53
N ASN A 58 4.33 -5.45 0.22
CA ASN A 58 4.62 -6.40 -0.87
C ASN A 58 5.81 -7.34 -0.63
N THR A 59 6.98 -6.81 -0.26
CA THR A 59 8.19 -7.64 -0.16
C THR A 59 8.03 -8.74 0.90
N LEU A 60 7.44 -8.43 2.05
CA LEU A 60 7.18 -9.42 3.10
C LEU A 60 5.93 -10.26 2.82
N ARG A 61 5.00 -9.81 1.96
CA ARG A 61 3.92 -10.67 1.44
C ARG A 61 4.45 -11.81 0.57
N VAL A 62 5.52 -11.57 -0.19
CA VAL A 62 6.03 -12.49 -1.22
C VAL A 62 7.17 -13.37 -0.73
N ALA A 63 7.97 -12.89 0.22
CA ALA A 63 9.14 -13.62 0.72
C ALA A 63 8.75 -14.89 1.50
N ARG A 64 9.31 -16.05 1.10
CA ARG A 64 9.10 -17.35 1.76
C ARG A 64 9.69 -17.38 3.18
N ASN A 65 10.76 -16.63 3.43
CA ASN A 65 11.39 -16.47 4.74
C ASN A 65 10.91 -15.20 5.47
N ALA A 66 9.78 -14.60 5.08
CA ALA A 66 9.25 -13.40 5.72
C ALA A 66 9.05 -13.58 7.23
N GLN A 67 8.58 -14.74 7.68
CA GLN A 67 8.34 -15.01 9.10
C GLN A 67 9.60 -14.85 9.94
N LYS A 68 10.76 -15.33 9.46
CA LYS A 68 12.06 -15.16 10.11
C LYS A 68 12.38 -13.67 10.28
N PHE A 69 12.31 -12.92 9.19
CA PHE A 69 12.59 -11.47 9.22
C PHE A 69 11.61 -10.72 10.12
N VAL A 70 10.31 -11.01 10.05
CA VAL A 70 9.28 -10.35 10.87
C VAL A 70 9.49 -10.60 12.35
N GLN A 71 9.85 -11.83 12.76
CA GLN A 71 10.15 -12.12 14.16
C GLN A 71 11.32 -11.30 14.68
N GLU A 72 12.43 -11.26 13.95
CA GLU A 72 13.61 -10.46 14.30
C GLU A 72 13.31 -8.95 14.29
N ALA A 73 12.50 -8.49 13.33
CA ALA A 73 12.09 -7.11 13.19
C ALA A 73 11.18 -6.65 14.32
N GLN A 74 10.25 -7.48 14.78
CA GLN A 74 9.39 -7.17 15.93
C GLN A 74 10.21 -6.99 17.21
N VAL A 75 11.23 -7.84 17.41
CA VAL A 75 12.16 -7.69 18.54
C VAL A 75 12.95 -6.39 18.42
N ALA A 76 13.45 -6.06 17.23
CA ALA A 76 14.20 -4.82 17.00
C ALA A 76 13.33 -3.55 17.15
N LEU A 77 12.06 -3.62 16.77
CA LEU A 77 11.10 -2.52 16.84
C LEU A 77 10.55 -2.32 18.25
N GLY A 78 10.35 -3.41 18.99
CA GLY A 78 9.64 -3.44 20.27
C GLY A 78 8.10 -3.48 20.15
N PHE A 79 7.57 -3.63 18.92
CA PHE A 79 6.14 -3.63 18.61
C PHE A 79 5.81 -4.70 17.56
N PRO A 80 4.56 -5.21 17.53
CA PRO A 80 4.12 -6.16 16.51
C PRO A 80 4.17 -5.53 15.10
N ILE A 81 4.42 -6.36 14.09
CA ILE A 81 4.44 -5.95 12.69
C ILE A 81 3.39 -6.76 11.93
N GLU A 82 2.40 -6.06 11.39
CA GLU A 82 1.30 -6.63 10.62
C GLU A 82 1.67 -6.73 9.14
N VAL A 83 1.79 -7.95 8.59
CA VAL A 83 1.87 -8.11 7.13
C VAL A 83 0.46 -7.94 6.57
N ILE A 84 0.23 -6.90 5.76
CA ILE A 84 -1.10 -6.57 5.22
C ILE A 84 -1.24 -7.02 3.77
N ALA A 85 -2.46 -7.41 3.37
CA ALA A 85 -2.81 -7.74 1.99
C ALA A 85 -2.68 -6.51 1.07
N GLY A 86 -2.55 -6.73 -0.25
CA GLY A 86 -2.44 -5.62 -1.20
C GLY A 86 -3.69 -4.73 -1.26
N VAL A 87 -4.88 -5.33 -1.13
CA VAL A 87 -6.14 -4.58 -1.07
C VAL A 87 -6.28 -3.76 0.21
N GLU A 88 -5.73 -4.24 1.34
CA GLU A 88 -5.73 -3.50 2.60
C GLU A 88 -4.73 -2.34 2.55
N GLU A 89 -3.56 -2.55 1.93
CA GLU A 89 -2.62 -1.48 1.62
C GLU A 89 -3.30 -0.40 0.75
N ALA A 90 -3.98 -0.81 -0.32
CA ALA A 90 -4.73 0.10 -1.19
C ALA A 90 -5.81 0.89 -0.43
N ARG A 91 -6.56 0.23 0.46
CA ARG A 91 -7.58 0.87 1.30
C ARG A 91 -6.98 1.94 2.21
N LEU A 92 -5.89 1.59 2.91
CA LEU A 92 -5.19 2.51 3.81
C LEU A 92 -4.58 3.68 3.04
N ILE A 93 -3.98 3.44 1.87
CA ILE A 93 -3.51 4.52 0.98
C ILE A 93 -4.65 5.48 0.65
N TYR A 94 -5.81 4.96 0.23
CA TYR A 94 -6.96 5.79 -0.10
C TYR A 94 -7.46 6.61 1.08
N ILE A 95 -7.53 6.02 2.28
CA ILE A 95 -7.90 6.75 3.50
C ILE A 95 -6.91 7.90 3.73
N GLY A 96 -5.61 7.62 3.71
CA GLY A 96 -4.58 8.65 3.89
C GLY A 96 -4.74 9.78 2.90
N THR A 97 -4.78 9.47 1.61
CA THR A 97 -4.91 10.47 0.54
C THR A 97 -6.24 11.23 0.58
N SER A 98 -7.36 10.57 0.91
CA SER A 98 -8.67 11.21 0.94
C SER A 98 -8.86 12.20 2.09
N HIS A 99 -8.15 12.02 3.21
CA HIS A 99 -8.16 12.96 4.34
C HIS A 99 -7.37 14.25 4.10
N GLU A 100 -6.41 14.25 3.18
CA GLU A 100 -5.60 15.44 2.84
C GLU A 100 -6.00 16.08 1.51
N ALA A 101 -6.63 15.33 0.61
CA ALA A 101 -7.04 15.85 -0.69
C ALA A 101 -8.29 16.75 -0.59
N PRO A 102 -8.38 17.83 -1.39
CA PRO A 102 -9.57 18.67 -1.46
C PRO A 102 -10.82 17.86 -1.78
N ALA A 103 -11.98 18.32 -1.33
CA ALA A 103 -13.25 17.68 -1.72
C ALA A 103 -13.45 17.78 -3.24
N VAL A 104 -13.81 16.65 -3.86
CA VAL A 104 -14.15 16.58 -5.28
C VAL A 104 -15.53 15.97 -5.45
N SER A 105 -16.30 16.46 -6.42
CA SER A 105 -17.54 15.82 -6.82
C SER A 105 -17.23 14.56 -7.64
N GLY A 106 -17.98 13.49 -7.39
CA GLY A 106 -17.82 12.23 -8.11
C GLY A 106 -16.68 11.37 -7.58
N ASN A 107 -16.09 10.57 -8.47
CA ASN A 107 -15.11 9.55 -8.11
C ASN A 107 -13.69 10.11 -8.21
N ARG A 108 -12.78 9.63 -7.35
CA ARG A 108 -11.35 9.89 -7.40
C ARG A 108 -10.61 8.59 -7.71
N LEU A 109 -9.63 8.66 -8.60
CA LEU A 109 -8.63 7.62 -8.82
C LEU A 109 -7.38 7.96 -8.00
N VAL A 110 -6.98 7.08 -7.08
CA VAL A 110 -5.70 7.15 -6.36
C VAL A 110 -4.79 6.05 -6.88
N ILE A 111 -3.53 6.40 -7.16
CA ILE A 111 -2.50 5.49 -7.65
C ILE A 111 -1.26 5.63 -6.76
N ASP A 112 -0.75 4.51 -6.27
CA ASP A 112 0.53 4.45 -5.55
C ASP A 112 1.46 3.50 -6.32
N VAL A 113 2.66 3.96 -6.64
CA VAL A 113 3.69 3.12 -7.26
C VAL A 113 4.81 2.91 -6.24
N GLY A 114 4.72 1.78 -5.54
CA GLY A 114 5.69 1.31 -4.56
C GLY A 114 6.90 0.62 -5.17
N GLY A 115 7.71 -0.02 -4.31
CA GLY A 115 8.93 -0.71 -4.72
C GLY A 115 8.67 -2.05 -5.42
N GLY A 116 7.65 -2.81 -4.99
CA GLY A 116 7.33 -4.14 -5.52
C GLY A 116 5.86 -4.37 -5.89
N SER A 117 4.97 -3.42 -5.56
CA SER A 117 3.58 -3.39 -6.04
C SER A 117 3.17 -1.96 -6.36
N SER A 118 2.04 -1.85 -7.07
CA SER A 118 1.35 -0.60 -7.34
C SER A 118 -0.13 -0.77 -7.02
N GLU A 119 -0.69 0.15 -6.25
CA GLU A 119 -2.07 0.13 -5.80
C GLU A 119 -2.91 1.11 -6.61
N PHE A 120 -4.12 0.69 -6.97
CA PHE A 120 -5.08 1.47 -7.75
C PHE A 120 -6.41 1.48 -7.00
N ILE A 121 -6.93 2.67 -6.73
CA ILE A 121 -8.16 2.83 -5.97
C ILE A 121 -9.10 3.80 -6.65
N ILE A 122 -10.35 3.38 -6.86
CA ILE A 122 -11.44 4.33 -7.10
C ILE A 122 -12.25 4.46 -5.83
N GLY A 123 -12.52 5.69 -5.40
CA GLY A 123 -13.42 5.97 -4.28
C GLY A 123 -14.19 7.27 -4.45
N LYS A 124 -15.11 7.53 -3.52
CA LYS A 124 -15.91 8.76 -3.46
C LYS A 124 -15.93 9.28 -2.03
N GLY A 125 -15.54 10.53 -1.83
CA GLY A 125 -15.31 11.05 -0.47
C GLY A 125 -14.28 10.17 0.26
N TYR A 126 -14.62 9.70 1.46
CA TYR A 126 -13.77 8.81 2.26
C TYR A 126 -14.01 7.31 1.99
N GLU A 127 -14.95 6.97 1.11
CA GLU A 127 -15.33 5.58 0.84
C GLU A 127 -14.59 5.03 -0.39
N PRO A 128 -13.69 4.04 -0.22
CA PRO A 128 -13.12 3.30 -1.34
C PRO A 128 -14.18 2.37 -1.95
N LYS A 129 -14.17 2.23 -3.29
CA LYS A 129 -15.14 1.43 -4.05
C LYS A 129 -14.50 0.30 -4.84
N LEU A 130 -13.40 0.58 -5.53
CA LEU A 130 -12.61 -0.42 -6.26
C LEU A 130 -11.19 -0.35 -5.73
N LEU A 131 -10.65 -1.50 -5.34
CA LEU A 131 -9.33 -1.64 -4.74
C LEU A 131 -8.58 -2.72 -5.50
N GLU A 132 -7.42 -2.38 -6.06
CA GLU A 132 -6.55 -3.34 -6.75
C GLU A 132 -5.10 -3.11 -6.34
N SER A 133 -4.33 -4.19 -6.25
CA SER A 133 -2.88 -4.16 -6.03
C SER A 133 -2.22 -5.08 -7.05
N LEU A 134 -1.41 -4.49 -7.91
CA LEU A 134 -0.69 -5.18 -8.98
C LEU A 134 0.76 -5.43 -8.55
N TYR A 135 1.33 -6.59 -8.86
CA TYR A 135 2.70 -6.97 -8.52
C TYR A 135 3.75 -6.34 -9.47
N ILE A 136 3.64 -5.01 -9.65
CA ILE A 136 4.59 -4.18 -10.40
C ILE A 136 5.05 -3.01 -9.53
N GLY A 137 6.35 -2.81 -9.40
CA GLY A 137 6.90 -1.71 -8.61
C GLY A 137 8.26 -1.24 -9.11
N CYS A 138 8.65 -0.02 -8.77
CA CYS A 138 9.79 0.66 -9.37
C CYS A 138 11.13 -0.05 -9.12
N VAL A 139 11.30 -0.76 -8.00
CA VAL A 139 12.53 -1.52 -7.69
C VAL A 139 12.58 -2.78 -8.54
N SER A 140 11.55 -3.63 -8.47
CA SER A 140 11.49 -4.88 -9.23
C SER A 140 11.55 -4.65 -10.73
N HIS A 141 10.92 -3.57 -11.21
CA HIS A 141 10.89 -3.24 -12.63
C HIS A 141 12.22 -2.68 -13.12
N SER A 142 12.92 -1.89 -12.30
CA SER A 142 14.27 -1.41 -12.63
C SER A 142 15.27 -2.55 -12.71
N ILE A 143 15.25 -3.48 -11.74
CA ILE A 143 16.13 -4.67 -11.75
C ILE A 143 15.90 -5.53 -12.99
N ARG A 144 14.64 -5.71 -13.38
CA ARG A 144 14.26 -6.59 -14.50
C ARG A 144 14.62 -6.01 -15.87
N PHE A 145 14.34 -4.74 -16.10
CA PHE A 145 14.42 -4.14 -17.45
C PHE A 145 15.63 -3.24 -17.66
N PHE A 146 16.26 -2.78 -16.59
CA PHE A 146 17.44 -1.89 -16.63
C PHE A 146 18.57 -2.49 -15.79
N PRO A 147 18.99 -3.74 -16.06
CA PRO A 147 20.01 -4.42 -15.27
C PRO A 147 21.32 -3.62 -15.31
N ASN A 148 21.99 -3.56 -14.16
CA ASN A 148 23.21 -2.77 -13.97
C ASN A 148 23.05 -1.28 -14.31
N GLY A 149 21.83 -0.74 -14.36
CA GLY A 149 21.60 0.68 -14.62
C GLY A 149 21.72 1.09 -16.09
N VAL A 150 21.86 0.13 -17.02
CA VAL A 150 21.88 0.39 -18.46
C VAL A 150 20.51 0.88 -18.92
N ILE A 151 20.51 1.95 -19.72
CA ILE A 151 19.30 2.56 -20.27
C ILE A 151 19.42 2.63 -21.79
N ASP A 152 18.42 2.10 -22.49
CA ASP A 152 18.30 2.26 -23.94
C ASP A 152 16.81 2.30 -24.37
N PRO A 153 16.51 2.72 -25.62
CA PRO A 153 15.13 2.82 -26.10
C PRO A 153 14.36 1.50 -26.14
N HIS A 154 15.05 0.38 -26.42
CA HIS A 154 14.44 -0.94 -26.49
C HIS A 154 14.06 -1.45 -25.09
N ALA A 155 14.98 -1.37 -24.12
CA ALA A 155 14.75 -1.69 -22.72
C ALA A 155 13.57 -0.88 -22.14
N PHE A 156 13.51 0.42 -22.42
CA PHE A 156 12.39 1.26 -22.01
C PHE A 156 11.06 0.82 -22.62
N LYS A 157 11.06 0.46 -23.91
CA LYS A 157 9.86 -0.01 -24.59
C LYS A 157 9.35 -1.32 -24.00
N GLU A 158 10.24 -2.27 -23.73
CA GLU A 158 9.90 -3.53 -23.09
C GLU A 158 9.37 -3.34 -21.67
N ALA A 159 9.98 -2.45 -20.89
CA ALA A 159 9.51 -2.08 -19.55
C ALA A 159 8.09 -1.50 -19.59
N GLU A 160 7.81 -0.58 -20.52
CA GLU A 160 6.47 0.00 -20.70
C GLU A 160 5.45 -1.05 -21.14
N LEU A 161 5.78 -1.90 -22.12
CA LEU A 161 4.88 -2.96 -22.57
C LEU A 161 4.55 -3.96 -21.46
N ALA A 162 5.54 -4.30 -20.62
CA ALA A 162 5.32 -5.15 -19.47
C ALA A 162 4.39 -4.50 -18.44
N ALA A 163 4.62 -3.24 -18.07
CA ALA A 163 3.74 -2.53 -17.16
C ALA A 163 2.32 -2.35 -17.72
N ARG A 164 2.18 -2.09 -19.03
CA ARG A 164 0.87 -1.98 -19.69
C ARG A 164 0.06 -3.27 -19.61
N ARG A 165 0.69 -4.43 -19.82
CA ARG A 165 0.01 -5.74 -19.70
C ARG A 165 -0.60 -5.95 -18.31
N GLU A 166 0.11 -5.54 -17.28
CA GLU A 166 -0.34 -5.67 -15.88
C GLU A 166 -1.50 -4.71 -15.60
N VAL A 167 -1.39 -3.44 -16.02
CA VAL A 167 -2.47 -2.44 -15.87
C VAL A 167 -3.71 -2.78 -16.71
N GLN A 168 -3.54 -3.43 -17.86
CA GLN A 168 -4.64 -3.83 -18.74
C GLN A 168 -5.65 -4.74 -18.03
N VAL A 169 -5.21 -5.53 -17.05
CA VAL A 169 -6.07 -6.42 -16.24
C VAL A 169 -7.18 -5.66 -15.52
N ILE A 170 -6.90 -4.41 -15.09
CA ILE A 170 -7.85 -3.60 -14.30
C ILE A 170 -8.58 -2.54 -15.14
N LYS A 171 -8.03 -2.18 -16.31
CA LYS A 171 -8.51 -1.09 -17.18
C LYS A 171 -10.03 -1.08 -17.35
N GLY A 172 -10.62 -2.20 -17.78
CA GLY A 172 -12.05 -2.25 -18.09
C GLY A 172 -12.95 -1.88 -16.92
N ARG A 173 -12.64 -2.38 -15.71
CA ARG A 173 -13.40 -2.07 -14.48
C ARG A 173 -13.20 -0.62 -14.05
N PHE A 174 -11.97 -0.14 -14.12
CA PHE A 174 -11.61 1.21 -13.71
C PHE A 174 -12.21 2.27 -14.64
N SER A 175 -12.03 2.13 -15.96
CA SER A 175 -12.60 3.05 -16.95
C SER A 175 -14.13 3.08 -16.91
N LYS A 176 -14.79 1.94 -16.65
CA LYS A 176 -16.25 1.89 -16.49
C LYS A 176 -16.73 2.67 -15.25
N SER A 177 -15.98 2.62 -14.15
CA SER A 177 -16.32 3.38 -12.95
C SER A 177 -16.09 4.88 -13.13
N GLY A 178 -15.06 5.25 -13.91
CA GLY A 178 -14.69 6.64 -14.17
C GLY A 178 -14.20 7.40 -12.93
N TRP A 179 -13.60 8.56 -13.17
CA TRP A 179 -13.10 9.47 -12.14
C TRP A 179 -13.09 10.92 -12.64
N ASN A 180 -13.13 11.84 -11.68
CA ASN A 180 -13.08 13.29 -11.89
C ASN A 180 -11.71 13.87 -11.49
N GLN A 181 -10.95 13.13 -10.68
CA GLN A 181 -9.62 13.52 -10.19
C GLN A 181 -8.72 12.31 -10.14
N VAL A 182 -7.44 12.50 -10.48
CA VAL A 182 -6.39 11.49 -10.37
C VAL A 182 -5.33 12.00 -9.40
N ILE A 183 -5.03 11.19 -8.39
CA ILE A 183 -3.98 11.48 -7.41
C ILE A 183 -2.93 10.37 -7.44
N GLY A 184 -1.68 10.74 -7.62
CA GLY A 184 -0.51 9.91 -7.41
C GLY A 184 0.02 10.12 -5.99
N SER A 185 0.46 9.05 -5.35
CA SER A 185 1.05 9.12 -4.01
C SER A 185 2.41 8.43 -3.94
N SER A 186 3.02 8.44 -2.76
CA SER A 186 4.31 7.82 -2.48
C SER A 186 5.53 8.41 -3.22
N GLY A 187 6.67 7.73 -3.07
CA GLY A 187 7.97 8.25 -3.49
C GLY A 187 8.17 8.37 -5.00
N THR A 188 7.50 7.52 -5.80
CA THR A 188 7.65 7.54 -7.26
C THR A 188 6.92 8.75 -7.86
N ALA A 189 5.66 8.97 -7.51
CA ALA A 189 4.89 10.12 -8.02
C ALA A 189 5.56 11.45 -7.64
N ARG A 190 5.98 11.60 -6.37
CA ARG A 190 6.71 12.79 -5.92
C ARG A 190 7.99 13.02 -6.69
N ALA A 191 8.86 12.00 -6.79
CA ALA A 191 10.12 12.15 -7.51
C ALA A 191 9.89 12.52 -8.98
N LEU A 192 8.89 11.93 -9.64
CA LEU A 192 8.56 12.27 -11.02
C LEU A 192 8.05 13.71 -11.15
N SER A 193 7.16 14.16 -10.27
CA SER A 193 6.65 15.53 -10.27
C SER A 193 7.77 16.55 -10.03
N ASP A 194 8.60 16.35 -8.99
CA ASP A 194 9.74 17.21 -8.67
C ASP A 194 10.70 17.30 -9.86
N LEU A 195 11.10 16.14 -10.43
CA LEU A 195 12.02 16.11 -11.57
C LEU A 195 11.44 16.79 -12.81
N ILE A 196 10.14 16.60 -13.08
CA ILE A 196 9.46 17.24 -14.22
C ILE A 196 9.44 18.76 -14.03
N ALA A 197 9.09 19.24 -12.84
CA ALA A 197 9.04 20.65 -12.50
C ALA A 197 10.43 21.30 -12.57
N ASP A 198 11.40 20.74 -11.84
CA ASP A 198 12.76 21.28 -11.70
C ASP A 198 13.51 21.33 -13.04
N ASN A 199 13.23 20.37 -13.93
CA ASN A 199 13.85 20.31 -15.26
C ASN A 199 12.97 20.91 -16.36
N LYS A 200 11.85 21.57 -16.01
CA LYS A 200 10.94 22.30 -16.91
C LYS A 200 10.40 21.45 -18.07
N LEU A 201 9.97 20.23 -17.74
CA LEU A 201 9.58 19.21 -18.74
C LEU A 201 8.09 19.23 -19.11
N ASN A 202 7.25 20.01 -18.42
CA ASN A 202 5.81 20.14 -18.70
C ASN A 202 5.46 20.87 -20.02
N GLY A 203 6.46 21.15 -20.88
CA GLY A 203 6.26 21.97 -22.07
C GLY A 203 6.18 23.47 -21.75
N SER A 204 6.44 24.31 -22.75
CA SER A 204 6.55 25.76 -22.62
C SER A 204 5.21 26.50 -22.50
N GLY A 205 4.10 25.82 -22.20
CA GLY A 205 2.74 26.32 -22.46
C GLY A 205 1.73 26.34 -21.31
N GLU A 206 1.86 25.51 -20.28
CA GLU A 206 0.84 25.46 -19.22
C GLU A 206 1.32 26.17 -17.95
N LYS A 207 1.04 27.47 -17.87
CA LYS A 207 0.84 28.09 -16.56
C LYS A 207 -0.42 27.46 -15.97
N SER A 208 -0.28 26.75 -14.85
CA SER A 208 -1.42 26.32 -14.05
C SER A 208 -2.31 27.53 -13.75
N ILE A 209 -3.53 27.54 -14.29
CA ILE A 209 -4.50 28.62 -14.07
C ILE A 209 -5.10 28.51 -12.65
N LEU A 210 -4.81 27.43 -11.93
CA LEU A 210 -5.39 27.12 -10.62
C LEU A 210 -4.52 27.51 -9.43
N ASP A 211 -3.33 28.09 -9.64
CA ASP A 211 -2.56 28.64 -8.52
C ASP A 211 -1.80 29.91 -8.90
N PRO A 212 -2.34 31.11 -8.60
CA PRO A 212 -1.66 32.39 -8.84
C PRO A 212 -0.40 32.59 -7.97
N LEU A 213 -0.10 31.68 -7.04
CA LEU A 213 0.97 31.82 -6.05
C LEU A 213 2.16 30.86 -6.24
N ASP A 214 2.10 29.88 -7.14
CA ASP A 214 3.19 28.91 -7.29
C ASP A 214 3.65 28.74 -8.75
N ASN A 215 4.66 29.53 -9.14
CA ASN A 215 5.28 29.54 -10.46
C ASN A 215 6.16 28.29 -10.76
N SER A 216 5.98 27.18 -10.03
CA SER A 216 6.88 26.03 -10.07
C SER A 216 6.32 24.79 -10.79
N GLY A 217 5.00 24.63 -10.93
CA GLY A 217 4.41 23.40 -11.50
C GLY A 217 4.67 22.14 -10.64
N ALA A 218 5.12 22.33 -9.39
CA ALA A 218 5.32 21.28 -8.41
C ALA A 218 3.96 20.67 -7.99
N GLY A 219 3.95 19.38 -7.66
CA GLY A 219 2.74 18.69 -7.20
C GLY A 219 1.82 18.19 -8.33
N VAL A 220 2.25 18.28 -9.60
CA VAL A 220 1.51 17.76 -10.76
C VAL A 220 2.43 16.92 -11.66
N ILE A 221 1.87 15.88 -12.26
CA ILE A 221 2.47 15.07 -13.32
C ILE A 221 1.58 15.15 -14.55
N THR A 222 2.16 15.42 -15.71
CA THR A 222 1.47 15.37 -17.01
C THR A 222 2.06 14.29 -17.91
N LEU A 223 1.27 13.77 -18.84
CA LEU A 223 1.76 12.81 -19.84
C LEU A 223 2.93 13.39 -20.64
N GLN A 224 2.85 14.68 -20.98
CA GLN A 224 3.92 15.40 -21.67
C GLN A 224 5.19 15.46 -20.82
N GLY A 225 5.08 15.81 -19.53
CA GLY A 225 6.19 15.85 -18.59
C GLY A 225 6.89 14.50 -18.48
N LEU A 226 6.13 13.40 -18.36
CA LEU A 226 6.68 12.04 -18.33
C LEU A 226 7.42 11.68 -19.63
N LYS A 227 6.85 12.02 -20.79
CA LYS A 227 7.50 11.82 -22.10
C LYS A 227 8.78 12.65 -22.25
N GLY A 228 8.77 13.89 -21.76
CA GLY A 228 9.94 14.76 -21.70
C GLY A 228 11.05 14.18 -20.81
N LEU A 229 10.68 13.66 -19.64
CA LEU A 229 11.61 13.01 -18.73
C LEU A 229 12.21 11.74 -19.35
N LYS A 230 11.40 10.91 -20.00
CA LYS A 230 11.90 9.73 -20.74
C LYS A 230 12.89 10.12 -21.82
N LYS A 231 12.56 11.13 -22.62
CA LYS A 231 13.46 11.63 -23.67
C LYS A 231 14.81 12.05 -23.07
N ARG A 232 14.79 12.78 -21.96
CA ARG A 232 16.00 13.22 -21.26
C ARG A 232 16.82 12.07 -20.68
N LEU A 233 16.16 11.04 -20.16
CA LEU A 233 16.84 9.82 -19.67
C LEU A 233 17.55 9.08 -20.81
N LEU A 234 16.94 9.04 -22.00
CA LEU A 234 17.47 8.37 -23.19
C LEU A 234 18.62 9.14 -23.87
N ASP A 235 18.96 10.35 -23.42
CA ASP A 235 20.19 11.04 -23.82
C ASP A 235 21.44 10.36 -23.22
N PHE A 236 21.26 9.43 -22.26
CA PHE A 236 22.31 8.71 -21.56
C PHE A 236 22.14 7.20 -21.73
N ASP A 237 23.25 6.47 -21.75
CA ASP A 237 23.30 5.01 -21.81
C ASP A 237 23.26 4.33 -20.43
N HIS A 238 23.39 5.12 -19.35
CA HIS A 238 23.50 4.61 -18.00
C HIS A 238 22.91 5.58 -16.96
N ILE A 239 22.14 5.07 -16.00
CA ILE A 239 21.43 5.86 -14.99
C ILE A 239 22.36 6.70 -14.10
N ASP A 240 23.56 6.20 -13.83
CA ASP A 240 24.57 6.93 -13.04
C ASP A 240 25.13 8.17 -13.75
N ARG A 241 25.04 8.22 -15.08
CA ARG A 241 25.48 9.36 -15.87
C ARG A 241 24.38 10.40 -16.07
N VAL A 242 23.12 10.06 -15.76
CA VAL A 242 21.97 10.95 -15.95
C VAL A 242 22.12 12.22 -15.14
N GLN A 243 22.09 13.35 -15.82
CA GLN A 243 22.15 14.68 -15.20
C GLN A 243 20.77 15.33 -15.24
N LEU A 244 20.10 15.29 -14.08
CA LEU A 244 18.84 15.95 -13.80
C LEU A 244 18.96 16.78 -12.52
N ILE A 245 18.37 17.96 -12.54
CA ILE A 245 18.27 18.82 -11.36
C ILE A 245 17.48 18.06 -10.29
N ASN A 246 17.99 18.03 -9.06
CA ASN A 246 17.38 17.41 -7.87
C ASN A 246 17.12 15.88 -7.97
N LEU A 247 17.81 15.16 -8.84
CA LEU A 247 17.82 13.70 -8.82
C LEU A 247 18.60 13.16 -7.62
N LYS A 248 17.87 12.74 -6.58
CA LYS A 248 18.44 12.14 -5.36
C LYS A 248 19.07 10.77 -5.63
N ASP A 249 20.19 10.49 -4.96
CA ASP A 249 20.95 9.24 -5.12
C ASP A 249 20.15 7.99 -4.75
N ASP A 250 19.27 8.08 -3.75
CA ASP A 250 18.40 6.97 -3.36
C ASP A 250 17.30 6.66 -4.39
N ARG A 251 16.98 7.62 -5.28
CA ARG A 251 15.97 7.51 -6.33
C ARG A 251 16.53 7.14 -7.70
N ARG A 252 17.76 7.57 -7.98
CA ARG A 252 18.48 7.27 -9.23
C ARG A 252 18.33 5.81 -9.71
N PRO A 253 18.65 4.77 -8.91
CA PRO A 253 18.62 3.38 -9.40
C PRO A 253 17.20 2.84 -9.69
N VAL A 254 16.14 3.51 -9.23
CA VAL A 254 14.74 3.06 -9.40
C VAL A 254 13.94 3.94 -10.36
N LEU A 255 14.54 5.03 -10.85
CA LEU A 255 13.87 6.03 -11.68
C LEU A 255 13.39 5.46 -13.02
N PRO A 256 14.19 4.68 -13.80
CA PRO A 256 13.73 4.16 -15.09
C PRO A 256 12.52 3.22 -14.95
N GLY A 257 12.54 2.33 -13.96
CA GLY A 257 11.42 1.44 -13.67
C GLY A 257 10.18 2.21 -13.23
N GLY A 258 10.32 3.17 -12.31
CA GLY A 258 9.20 4.01 -11.87
C GLY A 258 8.58 4.85 -12.99
N LEU A 259 9.42 5.45 -13.85
CA LEU A 259 8.97 6.25 -15.00
C LEU A 259 8.23 5.39 -16.03
N SER A 260 8.76 4.22 -16.39
CA SER A 260 8.11 3.32 -17.36
C SER A 260 6.76 2.80 -16.87
N ILE A 261 6.62 2.50 -15.57
CA ILE A 261 5.33 2.16 -14.95
C ILE A 261 4.36 3.34 -15.03
N MET A 262 4.79 4.55 -14.66
CA MET A 262 3.90 5.72 -14.67
C MET A 262 3.44 6.08 -16.10
N LEU A 263 4.32 5.98 -17.10
CA LEU A 263 3.96 6.14 -18.51
C LEU A 263 2.92 5.10 -18.95
N ALA A 264 3.13 3.83 -18.61
CA ALA A 264 2.18 2.76 -18.91
C ALA A 264 0.81 3.01 -18.26
N ILE A 265 0.78 3.47 -17.01
CA ILE A 265 -0.45 3.82 -16.29
C ILE A 265 -1.19 4.96 -17.00
N PHE A 266 -0.49 6.04 -17.37
CA PHE A 266 -1.10 7.17 -18.06
C PHE A 266 -1.68 6.77 -19.42
N ASP A 267 -0.90 6.05 -20.23
CA ASP A 267 -1.32 5.61 -21.56
C ASP A 267 -2.51 4.63 -21.47
N GLU A 268 -2.48 3.68 -20.52
CA GLU A 268 -3.47 2.59 -20.49
C GLU A 268 -4.79 3.02 -19.87
N LEU A 269 -4.77 3.96 -18.93
CA LEU A 269 -5.96 4.52 -18.29
C LEU A 269 -6.45 5.83 -18.94
N GLY A 270 -5.72 6.37 -19.93
CA GLY A 270 -6.06 7.62 -20.60
C GLY A 270 -5.95 8.84 -19.67
N ILE A 271 -4.94 8.86 -18.80
CA ILE A 271 -4.70 9.98 -17.87
C ILE A 271 -3.83 11.02 -18.58
N GLU A 272 -4.24 12.28 -18.52
CA GLU A 272 -3.45 13.40 -19.05
C GLU A 272 -2.71 14.15 -17.94
N ARG A 273 -3.36 14.27 -16.78
CA ARG A 273 -2.89 15.01 -15.60
C ARG A 273 -3.18 14.23 -14.31
N MET A 274 -2.21 14.25 -13.41
CA MET A 274 -2.29 13.65 -12.07
C MET A 274 -1.74 14.64 -11.05
N GLU A 275 -2.46 14.82 -9.94
CA GLU A 275 -1.98 15.57 -8.78
C GLU A 275 -1.15 14.67 -7.88
N VAL A 276 -0.16 15.20 -7.18
CA VAL A 276 0.64 14.44 -6.24
C VAL A 276 0.23 14.78 -4.81
N SER A 277 0.01 13.74 -4.01
CA SER A 277 -0.26 13.88 -2.58
C SER A 277 0.91 13.36 -1.75
N ASP A 278 1.14 14.06 -0.64
CA ASP A 278 2.10 13.71 0.37
C ASP A 278 1.60 12.59 1.31
N ALA A 279 0.27 12.49 1.46
CA ALA A 279 -0.37 11.40 2.16
C ALA A 279 -0.51 10.15 1.30
N ALA A 280 -0.17 9.04 1.95
CA ALA A 280 -0.28 7.68 1.42
C ALA A 280 -0.55 6.72 2.59
N LEU A 281 -0.04 5.50 2.48
CA LEU A 281 -0.21 4.41 3.45
C LEU A 281 -0.05 4.84 4.92
N ARG A 282 1.06 5.51 5.26
CA ARG A 282 1.40 5.81 6.66
C ARG A 282 0.39 6.75 7.34
N VAL A 283 -0.17 7.70 6.59
CA VAL A 283 -1.23 8.60 7.08
C VAL A 283 -2.54 7.82 7.22
N GLY A 284 -2.84 6.94 6.27
CA GLY A 284 -3.96 6.01 6.36
C GLY A 284 -3.92 5.10 7.57
N VAL A 285 -2.75 4.53 7.88
CA VAL A 285 -2.52 3.69 9.07
C VAL A 285 -2.79 4.47 10.35
N LEU A 286 -2.39 5.75 10.42
CA LEU A 286 -2.66 6.61 11.59
C LEU A 286 -4.15 6.92 11.74
N TYR A 287 -4.85 7.27 10.66
CA TYR A 287 -6.29 7.49 10.69
C TYR A 287 -7.07 6.22 11.05
N ASP A 288 -6.66 5.07 10.53
CA ASP A 288 -7.26 3.77 10.88
C ASP A 288 -7.01 3.42 12.36
N LEU A 289 -5.81 3.69 12.88
CA LEU A 289 -5.51 3.51 14.31
C LEU A 289 -6.39 4.41 15.19
N LEU A 290 -6.60 5.68 14.79
CA LEU A 290 -7.50 6.58 15.49
C LEU A 290 -8.97 6.13 15.42
N GLY A 291 -9.43 5.67 14.25
CA GLY A 291 -10.80 5.17 14.05
C GLY A 291 -11.12 3.99 14.96
N ARG A 292 -10.17 3.05 15.14
CA ARG A 292 -10.31 1.92 16.07
C ARG A 292 -10.53 2.37 17.52
N THR A 293 -9.92 3.47 17.94
CA THR A 293 -10.12 4.03 19.29
C THR A 293 -11.43 4.81 19.45
N GLN A 294 -12.08 5.20 18.35
CA GLN A 294 -13.28 6.06 18.35
C GLN A 294 -14.59 5.31 17.98
N HIS A 295 -14.58 3.98 17.96
CA HIS A 295 -15.72 3.08 17.63
C HIS A 295 -16.10 3.00 16.13
N ASP A 296 -15.25 3.48 15.22
CA ASP A 296 -15.40 3.32 13.76
C ASP A 296 -14.46 2.21 13.24
N ASP A 297 -14.54 1.01 13.80
CA ASP A 297 -13.67 -0.11 13.42
C ASP A 297 -14.16 -0.82 12.15
N MET A 298 -13.38 -0.70 11.06
CA MET A 298 -13.66 -1.35 9.76
C MET A 298 -13.77 -2.88 9.87
N ARG A 299 -13.16 -3.50 10.87
CA ARG A 299 -13.26 -4.95 11.10
C ARG A 299 -14.68 -5.36 11.46
N PHE A 300 -15.39 -4.54 12.24
CA PHE A 300 -16.80 -4.78 12.55
C PHE A 300 -17.66 -4.74 11.29
N VAL A 301 -17.48 -3.70 10.46
CA VAL A 301 -18.19 -3.55 9.17
C VAL A 301 -17.94 -4.75 8.27
N THR A 302 -16.68 -5.19 8.17
CA THR A 302 -16.30 -6.36 7.37
C THR A 302 -16.98 -7.63 7.86
N VAL A 303 -16.97 -7.90 9.16
CA VAL A 303 -17.62 -9.08 9.73
C VAL A 303 -19.12 -9.05 9.48
N GLU A 304 -19.77 -7.91 9.68
CA GLU A 304 -21.20 -7.74 9.40
C GLU A 304 -21.56 -8.01 7.93
N GLN A 305 -20.74 -7.52 6.99
CA GLN A 305 -20.90 -7.78 5.56
C GLN A 305 -20.76 -9.27 5.23
N PHE A 306 -19.82 -9.98 5.86
CA PHE A 306 -19.67 -11.43 5.69
C PHE A 306 -20.88 -12.17 6.25
N MET A 307 -21.31 -11.84 7.48
CA MET A 307 -22.49 -12.45 8.09
C MET A 307 -23.73 -12.28 7.18
N GLN A 308 -23.91 -11.10 6.60
CA GLN A 308 -24.99 -10.84 5.66
C GLN A 308 -24.83 -11.63 4.35
N ARG A 309 -23.63 -11.60 3.73
CA ARG A 309 -23.35 -12.24 2.44
C ARG A 309 -23.52 -13.76 2.50
N TYR A 310 -23.09 -14.38 3.59
CA TYR A 310 -23.11 -15.82 3.80
C TYR A 310 -24.35 -16.29 4.59
N ALA A 311 -25.29 -15.39 4.89
CA ALA A 311 -26.53 -15.66 5.62
C ALA A 311 -26.30 -16.42 6.94
N VAL A 312 -25.32 -15.96 7.72
CA VAL A 312 -24.99 -16.54 9.04
C VAL A 312 -26.17 -16.39 10.00
N ASP A 313 -26.44 -17.42 10.80
CA ASP A 313 -27.39 -17.34 11.92
C ASP A 313 -26.80 -16.43 13.02
N ARG A 314 -27.33 -15.22 13.11
CA ARG A 314 -26.87 -14.18 14.04
C ARG A 314 -27.14 -14.55 15.50
N GLU A 315 -28.23 -15.25 15.79
CA GLU A 315 -28.52 -15.67 17.16
C GLU A 315 -27.55 -16.76 17.59
N GLN A 316 -27.26 -17.71 16.71
CA GLN A 316 -26.28 -18.76 16.98
C GLN A 316 -24.87 -18.22 17.16
N ALA A 317 -24.43 -17.32 16.25
CA ALA A 317 -23.15 -16.62 16.38
C ALA A 317 -23.03 -15.86 17.71
N HIS A 318 -24.09 -15.14 18.11
CA HIS A 318 -24.11 -14.40 19.37
C HIS A 318 -24.03 -15.34 20.59
N ARG A 319 -24.82 -16.42 20.62
CA ARG A 319 -24.76 -17.44 21.70
C ARG A 319 -23.36 -18.04 21.84
N LEU A 320 -22.73 -18.40 20.71
CA LEU A 320 -21.38 -18.96 20.71
C LEU A 320 -20.34 -17.94 21.20
N GLY A 321 -20.43 -16.69 20.73
CA GLY A 321 -19.51 -15.62 21.12
C GLY A 321 -19.57 -15.32 22.63
N MET A 322 -20.77 -15.25 23.20
CA MET A 322 -20.97 -15.07 24.64
C MET A 322 -20.35 -16.23 25.43
N LEU A 323 -20.65 -17.48 25.05
CA LEU A 323 -20.11 -18.66 25.73
C LEU A 323 -18.58 -18.72 25.65
N ALA A 324 -18.01 -18.37 24.50
CA ALA A 324 -16.57 -18.35 24.31
C ALA A 324 -15.90 -17.27 25.17
N ALA A 325 -16.50 -16.08 25.26
CA ALA A 325 -16.02 -14.99 26.12
C ALA A 325 -16.06 -15.39 27.60
N ASP A 326 -17.13 -16.07 28.04
CA ASP A 326 -17.26 -16.59 29.40
C ASP A 326 -16.18 -17.62 29.74
N PHE A 327 -15.82 -18.50 28.79
CA PHE A 327 -14.71 -19.42 28.98
C PHE A 327 -13.36 -18.71 29.03
N LEU A 328 -13.12 -17.72 28.17
CA LEU A 328 -11.87 -16.96 28.17
C LEU A 328 -11.67 -16.20 29.48
N ALA A 329 -12.74 -15.68 30.08
CA ALA A 329 -12.71 -14.98 31.36
C ALA A 329 -12.29 -15.89 32.54
N GLN A 330 -12.51 -17.21 32.44
CA GLN A 330 -12.13 -18.19 33.44
C GLN A 330 -10.65 -18.59 33.34
N LEU A 331 -10.00 -18.31 32.21
CA LEU A 331 -8.59 -18.63 32.01
C LEU A 331 -7.68 -17.55 32.60
N PRO A 332 -6.52 -17.94 33.18
CA PRO A 332 -5.54 -16.97 33.64
C PRO A 332 -5.10 -16.06 32.48
N LYS A 333 -4.86 -14.77 32.77
CA LYS A 333 -4.37 -13.80 31.78
C LYS A 333 -2.83 -13.80 31.78
N PRO A 334 -2.15 -14.26 30.71
CA PRO A 334 -0.70 -14.13 30.58
C PRO A 334 -0.27 -12.66 30.48
N ASN A 335 0.96 -12.37 30.93
CA ASN A 335 1.50 -11.01 30.95
C ASN A 335 1.67 -10.37 29.55
N HIS A 336 1.80 -11.18 28.51
CA HIS A 336 2.02 -10.74 27.13
C HIS A 336 0.74 -10.76 26.27
N GLU A 337 -0.44 -10.80 26.92
CA GLU A 337 -1.74 -10.89 26.25
C GLU A 337 -2.57 -9.60 26.41
N SER A 338 -3.12 -9.11 25.31
CA SER A 338 -4.23 -8.17 25.32
C SER A 338 -5.57 -8.94 25.36
N ARG A 339 -6.17 -9.02 26.56
CA ARG A 339 -7.46 -9.70 26.73
C ARG A 339 -8.57 -9.04 25.89
N THR A 340 -8.49 -7.72 25.70
CA THR A 340 -9.42 -6.96 24.87
C THR A 340 -9.34 -7.39 23.41
N ASP A 341 -8.14 -7.49 22.85
CA ASP A 341 -7.95 -7.92 21.47
C ASP A 341 -8.38 -9.38 21.26
N ASN A 342 -8.06 -10.25 22.23
CA ASN A 342 -8.47 -11.64 22.18
C ASN A 342 -9.99 -11.80 22.24
N LEU A 343 -10.69 -11.02 23.06
CA LEU A 343 -12.16 -11.01 23.08
C LEU A 343 -12.73 -10.54 21.73
N ALA A 344 -12.13 -9.54 21.10
CA ALA A 344 -12.54 -9.06 19.78
C ALA A 344 -12.35 -10.16 18.70
N LEU A 345 -11.17 -10.78 18.64
CA LEU A 345 -10.87 -11.88 17.72
C LEU A 345 -11.80 -13.08 17.92
N LEU A 346 -12.08 -13.43 19.18
CA LEU A 346 -13.01 -14.50 19.54
C LEU A 346 -14.44 -14.18 19.09
N GLY A 347 -14.88 -12.94 19.29
CA GLY A 347 -16.17 -12.46 18.82
C GLY A 347 -16.31 -12.52 17.30
N TRP A 348 -15.29 -12.08 16.55
CA TRP A 348 -15.28 -12.19 15.10
C TRP A 348 -15.25 -13.65 14.62
N SER A 349 -14.47 -14.51 15.30
CA SER A 349 -14.44 -15.95 15.00
C SER A 349 -15.81 -16.59 15.22
N ALA A 350 -16.52 -16.24 16.30
CA ALA A 350 -17.89 -16.69 16.53
C ALA A 350 -18.87 -16.17 15.45
N ASN A 351 -18.73 -14.92 15.03
CA ASN A 351 -19.54 -14.34 13.95
C ASN A 351 -19.28 -15.00 12.59
N LEU A 352 -18.08 -15.51 12.36
CA LEU A 352 -17.68 -16.10 11.08
C LEU A 352 -17.68 -17.63 11.08
N HIS A 353 -17.92 -18.29 12.22
CA HIS A 353 -17.72 -19.74 12.34
C HIS A 353 -18.59 -20.56 11.37
N GLU A 354 -19.73 -20.02 10.94
CA GLU A 354 -20.71 -20.68 10.08
C GLU A 354 -20.71 -20.19 8.63
N VAL A 355 -19.82 -19.28 8.22
CA VAL A 355 -19.79 -18.80 6.82
C VAL A 355 -19.55 -19.94 5.82
N GLY A 356 -18.87 -21.02 6.23
CA GLY A 356 -18.66 -22.22 5.44
C GLY A 356 -19.90 -23.07 5.19
N LEU A 357 -21.00 -22.85 5.93
CA LEU A 357 -22.27 -23.56 5.70
C LEU A 357 -22.86 -23.25 4.31
N SER A 358 -22.53 -22.10 3.73
CA SER A 358 -22.93 -21.76 2.37
C SER A 358 -22.28 -22.65 1.30
N ILE A 359 -21.24 -23.41 1.66
CA ILE A 359 -20.52 -24.33 0.77
C ILE A 359 -20.97 -25.77 1.03
N SER A 360 -20.89 -26.22 2.29
CA SER A 360 -21.24 -27.58 2.70
C SER A 360 -21.50 -27.64 4.20
N HIS A 361 -22.54 -28.37 4.60
CA HIS A 361 -22.77 -28.71 6.01
C HIS A 361 -21.68 -29.62 6.57
N ASN A 362 -21.20 -30.59 5.79
CA ASN A 362 -20.14 -31.48 6.23
C ASN A 362 -18.80 -30.75 6.18
N GLY A 363 -18.07 -30.75 7.30
CA GLY A 363 -16.77 -30.08 7.39
C GLY A 363 -16.83 -28.56 7.26
N TYR A 364 -17.97 -27.93 7.53
CA TYR A 364 -18.19 -26.48 7.35
C TYR A 364 -17.12 -25.61 8.01
N HIS A 365 -16.60 -26.01 9.18
CA HIS A 365 -15.51 -25.32 9.87
C HIS A 365 -14.24 -25.19 9.00
N LYS A 366 -13.93 -26.18 8.14
CA LYS A 366 -12.81 -26.10 7.18
C LYS A 366 -13.11 -25.09 6.08
N HIS A 367 -14.37 -25.02 5.63
CA HIS A 367 -14.80 -24.03 4.65
C HIS A 367 -14.83 -22.62 5.24
N SER A 368 -15.27 -22.44 6.48
CA SER A 368 -15.22 -21.17 7.20
C SER A 368 -13.78 -20.68 7.35
N ALA A 369 -12.89 -21.56 7.81
CA ALA A 369 -11.46 -21.26 7.91
C ALA A 369 -10.85 -20.92 6.54
N TYR A 370 -11.21 -21.67 5.49
CA TYR A 370 -10.76 -21.39 4.13
C TYR A 370 -11.24 -20.01 3.64
N ILE A 371 -12.51 -19.66 3.86
CA ILE A 371 -13.06 -18.36 3.47
C ILE A 371 -12.35 -17.24 4.23
N ALA A 372 -12.26 -17.32 5.56
CA ALA A 372 -11.64 -16.29 6.38
C ALA A 372 -10.15 -16.07 6.03
N ALA A 373 -9.40 -17.15 5.76
CA ALA A 373 -7.98 -17.08 5.45
C ALA A 373 -7.65 -16.61 4.02
N ASN A 374 -8.60 -16.66 3.09
CA ASN A 374 -8.36 -16.37 1.67
C ASN A 374 -9.20 -15.21 1.12
N ALA A 375 -10.14 -14.67 1.90
CA ALA A 375 -10.96 -13.56 1.46
C ALA A 375 -10.31 -12.21 1.75
N ASP A 376 -10.66 -11.21 0.94
CA ASP A 376 -10.31 -9.82 1.21
C ASP A 376 -11.15 -9.30 2.38
N MET A 377 -10.55 -9.13 3.55
CA MET A 377 -11.21 -8.66 4.77
C MET A 377 -10.65 -7.30 5.22
N PRO A 378 -11.25 -6.17 4.79
CA PRO A 378 -10.82 -4.83 5.17
C PRO A 378 -10.61 -4.64 6.67
N GLY A 379 -9.49 -4.02 7.05
CA GLY A 379 -9.12 -3.79 8.44
C GLY A 379 -8.46 -4.98 9.16
N PHE A 380 -8.51 -6.19 8.61
CA PHE A 380 -7.80 -7.36 9.15
C PHE A 380 -6.39 -7.49 8.54
N SER A 381 -5.39 -7.76 9.36
CA SER A 381 -4.06 -8.17 8.90
C SER A 381 -4.03 -9.65 8.50
N LYS A 382 -2.96 -10.11 7.84
CA LYS A 382 -2.81 -11.55 7.57
C LYS A 382 -2.69 -12.40 8.83
N ASN A 383 -2.20 -11.81 9.93
CA ASN A 383 -2.10 -12.52 11.21
C ASN A 383 -3.46 -12.59 11.91
N ASP A 384 -4.34 -11.59 11.72
CA ASP A 384 -5.69 -11.64 12.30
C ASP A 384 -6.58 -12.65 11.55
N GLN A 385 -6.35 -12.86 10.25
CA GLN A 385 -7.10 -13.82 9.42
C GLN A 385 -6.63 -15.27 9.57
N ALA A 386 -5.38 -15.48 9.98
CA ALA A 386 -4.77 -16.79 10.17
C ALA A 386 -5.09 -17.35 11.55
#